data_AF-A0A920RZ34-F1
#
_entry.id   AF-A0A920RZ34-F1
#
_cell.length_a   1.000
_cell.length_b   1.000
_cell.length_c   1.000
_cell.angle_alpha   90.00
_cell.angle_beta   90.00
_cell.angle_gamma   90.00
#
_symmetry.space_group_name_H-M   'P 1'
#
loop_
_entity.id
_entity.type
_entity.pdbx_description
1 polymer ?
#
loop_
_entity_poly.entity_id
_entity_poly.type
_entity_poly.pdbx_seq_one_letter_code
_entity_poly.pdbx_strand_id
1 'polypeptide(L)'
;MSSGFLYAVTVKGVTGGTDGLPDTVTGYLEQVQELATIPVCAGFGVRTAEDVALLEPYVDGIIVGSALLEAIESGQPPAEFLTGLRAQVR
;
A
#
# COMPACT_ATOMS: atom_id res chain seq x y z
N MET A 1 -13.81 -20.49 1.72
CA MET A 1 -12.36 -20.19 1.72
C MET A 1 -12.12 -19.06 0.75
N SER A 2 -11.26 -18.10 1.10
CA SER A 2 -10.87 -17.02 0.21
C SER A 2 -9.76 -17.50 -0.75
N SER A 3 -9.68 -16.93 -1.96
CA SER A 3 -8.68 -17.25 -2.98
C SER A 3 -8.13 -15.98 -3.61
N GLY A 4 -6.85 -15.96 -3.99
CA GLY A 4 -6.18 -14.77 -4.49
C GLY A 4 -5.41 -14.08 -3.37
N PHE A 5 -5.91 -12.94 -2.90
CA PHE A 5 -5.33 -12.17 -1.81
C PHE A 5 -6.43 -11.53 -0.94
N LEU A 6 -6.10 -11.21 0.31
CA LEU A 6 -6.95 -10.44 1.19
C LEU A 6 -6.65 -8.96 1.02
N TYR A 7 -7.65 -8.14 0.70
CA TYR A 7 -7.50 -6.69 0.66
C TYR A 7 -7.82 -6.08 2.04
N ALA A 8 -6.78 -5.75 2.80
CA ALA A 8 -6.88 -5.05 4.08
C ALA A 8 -6.99 -3.52 3.86
N VAL A 9 -8.20 -2.97 4.03
CA VAL A 9 -8.49 -1.55 3.79
C VAL A 9 -8.31 -0.74 5.06
N THR A 10 -7.38 0.21 5.04
CA THR A 10 -7.12 1.12 6.16
C THR A 10 -7.72 2.50 5.87
N VAL A 11 -8.94 2.75 6.36
CA VAL A 11 -9.73 3.97 6.01
C VAL A 11 -9.13 5.28 6.57
N LYS A 12 -8.14 5.21 7.49
CA LYS A 12 -7.75 6.36 8.32
C LYS A 12 -6.27 6.76 8.37
N GLY A 13 -5.32 5.96 7.84
CA GLY A 13 -3.94 6.05 8.32
C GLY A 13 -2.84 6.53 7.36
N VAL A 14 -3.13 6.66 6.07
CA VAL A 14 -2.07 6.83 5.04
C VAL A 14 -2.26 8.10 4.20
N THR A 15 -3.37 8.81 4.39
CA THR A 15 -3.66 10.04 3.64
C THR A 15 -3.07 11.27 4.34
N GLY A 16 -1.92 11.74 3.85
CA GLY A 16 -1.60 13.17 3.81
C GLY A 16 -1.09 13.83 5.09
N GLY A 17 -0.13 13.23 5.79
CA GLY A 17 0.58 13.88 6.89
C GLY A 17 1.99 13.31 7.07
N THR A 18 2.93 14.17 7.48
CA THR A 18 4.35 13.85 7.79
C THR A 18 4.55 12.88 8.97
N ASP A 19 3.48 12.32 9.53
CA ASP A 19 3.49 11.65 10.85
C ASP A 19 3.60 10.11 10.78
N GLY A 20 3.86 9.54 9.60
CA GLY A 20 4.02 8.08 9.44
C GLY A 20 2.72 7.28 9.61
N LEU A 21 2.85 5.95 9.67
CA LEU A 21 1.71 5.04 9.90
C LEU A 21 1.33 5.04 11.38
N PRO A 22 0.04 5.28 11.74
CA PRO A 22 -0.42 5.14 13.11
C PRO A 22 -0.22 3.72 13.64
N ASP A 23 0.18 3.56 14.91
CA ASP A 23 0.34 2.24 15.56
C ASP A 23 -0.93 1.37 15.50
N THR A 24 -2.09 2.01 15.45
CA THR A 24 -3.38 1.31 15.30
C THR A 24 -3.53 0.61 13.96
N VAL A 25 -2.87 1.13 12.92
CA VAL A 25 -2.88 0.56 11.57
C VAL A 25 -1.87 -0.57 11.47
N THR A 26 -0.65 -0.37 11.96
CA THR A 26 0.39 -1.41 11.95
C THR A 26 -0.05 -2.63 12.76
N GLY A 27 -0.56 -2.43 13.98
CA GLY A 27 -1.07 -3.54 14.81
C GLY A 27 -2.29 -4.25 14.19
N TYR A 28 -3.13 -3.53 13.44
CA TYR A 28 -4.21 -4.17 12.67
C TYR A 28 -3.67 -5.05 11.54
N LEU A 29 -2.70 -4.55 10.75
CA LEU A 29 -2.11 -5.29 9.64
C LEU A 29 -1.36 -6.53 10.13
N GLU A 30 -0.63 -6.44 11.25
CA GLU A 30 0.03 -7.57 11.90
C GLU A 30 -0.97 -8.65 12.30
N GLN A 31 -2.07 -8.29 12.97
CA GLN A 31 -3.12 -9.26 13.34
C GLN A 31 -3.76 -9.92 12.12
N VAL A 32 -3.97 -9.16 11.04
CA VAL A 32 -4.52 -9.71 9.80
C VAL A 32 -3.52 -10.68 9.16
N GLN A 33 -2.24 -10.34 9.09
CA GLN A 33 -1.17 -11.21 8.62
C GLN A 33 -1.10 -12.52 9.40
N GLU A 34 -1.14 -12.47 10.74
CA GLU A 34 -1.09 -13.67 11.59
C GLU A 34 -2.26 -14.63 11.38
N LEU A 35 -3.44 -14.11 11.03
CA LEU A 35 -4.66 -14.89 10.83
C LEU A 35 -4.87 -15.32 9.37
N ALA A 36 -4.21 -14.66 8.43
CA ALA A 36 -4.40 -14.90 7.01
C ALA A 36 -3.72 -16.20 6.56
N THR A 37 -4.40 -16.93 5.67
CA THR A 37 -3.86 -18.12 4.99
C THR A 37 -3.56 -17.86 3.52
N ILE A 38 -3.74 -16.61 3.08
CA ILE A 38 -3.52 -16.11 1.72
C ILE A 38 -2.80 -14.77 1.82
N PRO A 39 -2.10 -14.33 0.76
CA PRO A 39 -1.39 -13.05 0.76
C PRO A 39 -2.28 -11.89 1.18
N VAL A 40 -1.77 -10.99 2.02
CA VAL A 40 -2.46 -9.79 2.47
C VAL A 40 -1.93 -8.59 1.69
N CYS A 41 -2.81 -7.87 1.01
CA CYS A 41 -2.49 -6.63 0.34
C CYS A 41 -3.20 -5.46 1.00
N ALA A 42 -2.55 -4.31 1.09
CA ALA A 42 -3.16 -3.06 1.57
C ALA A 42 -2.96 -1.92 0.58
N GLY A 43 -3.85 -0.95 0.64
CA GLY A 43 -3.73 0.26 -0.16
C GLY A 43 -4.82 1.25 0.18
N PHE A 44 -4.43 2.45 0.58
CA PHE A 44 -5.35 3.55 0.76
C PHE A 44 -4.58 4.87 0.73
N GLY A 45 -4.54 5.55 -0.42
CA GLY A 45 -3.79 6.81 -0.51
C GLY A 45 -2.28 6.66 -0.51
N VAL A 46 -1.76 5.52 -1.00
CA VAL A 46 -0.35 5.36 -1.35
C VAL A 46 -0.05 6.19 -2.60
N ARG A 47 0.92 7.10 -2.51
CA ARG A 47 1.24 8.08 -3.57
C ARG A 47 2.74 8.16 -3.84
N THR A 48 3.57 7.89 -2.84
CA THR A 48 5.03 8.00 -2.93
C THR A 48 5.73 6.69 -2.62
N ALA A 49 7.02 6.59 -2.96
CA ALA A 49 7.86 5.46 -2.54
C ALA A 49 8.03 5.37 -1.01
N GLU A 50 7.89 6.50 -0.30
CA GLU A 50 7.92 6.53 1.17
C GLU A 50 6.67 5.88 1.75
N ASP A 51 5.49 6.15 1.19
CA ASP A 51 4.26 5.46 1.57
C ASP A 51 4.36 3.94 1.36
N VAL A 52 5.03 3.53 0.27
CA VAL A 52 5.30 2.12 -0.03
C VAL A 52 6.20 1.51 1.04
N ALA A 53 7.33 2.17 1.34
CA ALA A 53 8.31 1.70 2.33
C ALA A 53 7.72 1.62 3.76
N LEU A 54 6.76 2.49 4.09
CA LEU A 54 6.06 2.44 5.37
C LEU A 54 5.19 1.17 5.50
N LEU A 55 4.53 0.75 4.42
CA LEU A 55 3.61 -0.40 4.41
C LEU A 55 4.33 -1.74 4.18
N GLU A 56 5.43 -1.75 3.43
CA GLU A 56 6.18 -2.95 3.02
C GLU A 56 6.43 -3.97 4.15
N PRO A 57 6.76 -3.58 5.40
CA PRO A 57 7.00 -4.55 6.47
C PRO A 57 5.76 -5.32 6.93
N TYR A 58 4.55 -4.85 6.59
CA TYR A 58 3.29 -5.30 7.18
C TYR A 58 2.38 -6.05 6.19
N VAL A 59 2.69 -6.06 4.89
CA VAL A 59 1.83 -6.63 3.84
C VAL A 59 2.62 -7.33 2.74
N ASP A 60 2.00 -8.31 2.09
CA ASP A 60 2.57 -9.03 0.93
C ASP A 60 2.41 -8.25 -0.39
N GLY A 61 1.58 -7.21 -0.40
CA GLY A 61 1.36 -6.39 -1.59
C GLY A 61 0.76 -5.03 -1.28
N ILE A 62 1.08 -4.05 -2.14
CA ILE A 62 0.64 -2.67 -2.00
C ILE A 62 -0.20 -2.28 -3.22
N ILE A 63 -1.38 -1.72 -2.96
CA ILE A 63 -2.36 -1.33 -3.98
C ILE A 63 -2.33 0.19 -4.17
N VAL A 64 -2.08 0.60 -5.42
CA VAL A 64 -2.00 2.02 -5.83
C VAL A 64 -3.04 2.29 -6.90
N GLY A 65 -4.04 3.11 -6.57
CA GLY A 65 -5.17 3.41 -7.44
C GLY A 65 -5.18 4.86 -7.91
N SER A 66 -5.62 5.78 -7.03
CA SER A 66 -5.82 7.19 -7.38
C SER A 66 -4.56 7.87 -7.93
N ALA A 67 -3.41 7.69 -7.27
CA ALA A 67 -2.16 8.28 -7.74
C ALA A 67 -1.72 7.78 -9.12
N LEU A 68 -1.98 6.50 -9.43
CA LEU A 68 -1.70 5.94 -10.76
C LEU A 68 -2.63 6.57 -11.81
N LEU A 69 -3.92 6.71 -11.50
CA LEU A 69 -4.87 7.34 -12.40
C LEU A 69 -4.52 8.81 -12.66
N GLU A 70 -4.19 9.56 -11.61
CA GLU A 70 -3.73 10.95 -11.72
C GLU A 70 -2.45 11.08 -12.58
N ALA A 71 -1.48 10.18 -12.41
CA ALA A 71 -0.28 10.13 -13.23
C ALA A 71 -0.64 9.92 -14.72
N ILE A 72 -1.53 8.98 -15.01
CA ILE A 72 -2.02 8.72 -16.38
C ILE A 72 -2.70 9.95 -16.97
N GLU A 73 -3.60 10.58 -16.21
CA GLU A 73 -4.33 11.79 -16.63
C GLU A 73 -3.38 12.98 -16.89
N SER A 74 -2.28 13.06 -16.15
CA SER A 74 -1.22 14.07 -16.36
C SER A 74 -0.30 13.78 -17.55
N GLY A 75 -0.47 12.65 -18.23
CA GLY A 75 0.37 12.22 -19.36
C GLY A 75 1.65 11.50 -18.95
N GLN A 76 1.83 11.16 -17.67
CA GLN A 76 2.95 10.34 -17.21
C GLN A 76 2.70 8.86 -17.59
N PRO A 77 3.68 8.17 -18.19
CA PRO A 77 3.56 6.74 -18.48
C PRO A 77 3.38 5.91 -17.19
N PRO A 78 2.40 4.97 -17.14
CA PRO A 78 2.19 4.10 -15.98
C PRO A 78 3.46 3.39 -15.50
N ALA A 79 4.25 2.89 -16.44
CA ALA A 79 5.48 2.15 -16.13
C ALA A 79 6.53 3.03 -15.42
N GLU A 80 6.62 4.30 -15.79
CA GLU A 80 7.52 5.27 -15.17
C GLU A 80 7.06 5.58 -13.74
N PHE A 81 5.77 5.87 -13.56
CA PHE A 81 5.18 6.09 -12.24
C PHE A 81 5.40 4.90 -11.31
N LEU A 82 5.07 3.69 -11.76
CA LEU A 82 5.25 2.46 -10.98
C LEU A 82 6.72 2.19 -10.67
N THR A 83 7.64 2.50 -11.59
CA THR A 83 9.09 2.39 -11.32
C THR A 83 9.52 3.37 -10.23
N GLY A 84 8.97 4.58 -10.22
CA GLY A 84 9.22 5.59 -9.19
C GLY A 84 8.73 5.18 -7.79
N LEU A 85 7.74 4.29 -7.71
CA LEU A 85 7.23 3.76 -6.44
C LEU A 85 8.01 2.58 -5.87
N ARG A 86 8.88 1.95 -6.68
CA ARG A 86 9.73 0.85 -6.22
C ARG A 86 10.88 1.42 -5.38
N ALA A 87 10.62 1.74 -4.11
CA ALA A 87 11.67 1.70 -3.09
C ALA A 87 12.36 0.32 -3.22
N GLN A 88 13.69 0.22 -3.15
CA GLN A 88 14.48 -0.97 -3.48
C GLN A 88 13.87 -2.28 -2.92
N VAL A 89 12.92 -2.85 -3.67
CA VAL A 89 12.17 -4.04 -3.28
C VAL A 89 13.18 -5.17 -3.34
N ARG A 90 13.44 -5.78 -2.18
CA ARG A 90 14.44 -6.82 -2.03
C ARG A 90 14.02 -8.13 -2.71
#